data_AF-A0A9X6U5Z5-F1
#
_entry.id   AF-A0A9X6U5Z5-F1
#
_cell.length_a   1.000
_cell.length_b   1.000
_cell.length_c   1.000
_cell.angle_alpha   90.00
_cell.angle_beta   90.00
_cell.angle_gamma   90.00
#
_symmetry.space_group_name_H-M   'P 1'
#
loop_
_entity.id
_entity.type
_entity.pdbx_description
1 polymer ?
#
loop_
_entity_poly.entity_id
_entity_poly.type
_entity_poly.pdbx_seq_one_letter_code
_entity_poly.pdbx_strand_id
1 'polypeptide(L)'
;MINNIIPSFLKLWESDDLELELLNRYFTSHSEIFEEYFKYHCPKTKERLSNAIKQYPAKIEDIRIIAESLPIIIQEVTNEYRNKYNFDVNMKFHLLVGGFGSNAFVEREIIGDIFFAAEKLSPDLNHLRVIAAHEIGHIYHNVMLQNTGMDWTRAEWIDASVSLYREGVATYLSKKIVKDLNESVYYSYNSDGDPWLQYYKENEEKIKKRFLKDYVEGWTDEKEKEWFRLSGGSYFGYNRLGYFLGTAFVTYFVQAFGENEALTFWNKHNLKSSVMGWLSK
;
A
#
# COMPACT_ATOMS: atom_id res chain seq x y z
N MET A 1 -15.54 9.55 4.53
CA MET A 1 -16.83 8.82 4.50
C MET A 1 -16.56 7.36 4.13
N ILE A 2 -17.14 6.38 4.81
CA ILE A 2 -16.84 4.96 4.53
C ILE A 2 -17.95 4.36 3.68
N ASN A 3 -17.59 3.88 2.48
CA ASN A 3 -18.44 3.10 1.59
C ASN A 3 -18.05 1.62 1.70
N ASN A 4 -18.79 0.86 2.51
CA ASN A 4 -18.52 -0.56 2.75
C ASN A 4 -19.49 -1.44 1.97
N ILE A 5 -19.01 -2.09 0.91
CA ILE A 5 -19.80 -3.00 0.07
C ILE A 5 -19.54 -4.48 0.38
N ILE A 6 -18.68 -4.79 1.36
CA ILE A 6 -18.42 -6.18 1.79
C ILE A 6 -19.71 -6.89 2.24
N PRO A 7 -20.65 -6.27 2.99
CA PRO A 7 -21.91 -6.91 3.34
C PRO A 7 -22.74 -7.34 2.13
N SER A 8 -22.66 -6.60 1.02
CA SER A 8 -23.34 -6.95 -0.23
C SER A 8 -22.78 -8.24 -0.84
N PHE A 9 -21.45 -8.39 -0.82
CA PHE A 9 -20.79 -9.64 -1.21
C PHE A 9 -21.14 -10.81 -0.29
N LEU A 10 -21.11 -10.61 1.04
CA LEU A 10 -21.42 -11.66 2.01
C LEU A 10 -22.86 -12.16 1.86
N LYS A 11 -23.81 -11.26 1.60
CA LYS A 11 -25.20 -11.64 1.32
C LYS A 11 -25.31 -12.51 0.06
N LEU A 12 -24.56 -12.18 -0.99
CA LEU A 12 -24.52 -12.99 -2.22
C LEU A 12 -23.93 -14.38 -1.95
N TRP A 13 -22.86 -14.43 -1.16
CA TRP A 13 -22.21 -15.69 -0.76
C TRP A 13 -23.12 -16.61 0.05
N GLU A 14 -23.99 -16.04 0.89
CA GLU A 14 -24.92 -16.81 1.74
C GLU A 14 -26.18 -17.28 1.00
N SER A 15 -26.58 -16.60 -0.08
CA SER A 15 -27.86 -16.85 -0.75
C SER A 15 -27.80 -17.92 -1.84
N ASP A 16 -26.64 -18.13 -2.46
CA ASP A 16 -26.45 -19.03 -3.60
C ASP A 16 -25.01 -19.55 -3.65
N ASP A 17 -24.78 -20.65 -4.39
CA ASP A 17 -23.43 -21.06 -4.77
C ASP A 17 -22.81 -19.97 -5.65
N LEU A 18 -21.72 -19.35 -5.17
CA LEU A 18 -21.11 -18.21 -5.86
C LEU A 18 -20.49 -18.64 -7.20
N GLU A 19 -21.23 -18.42 -8.28
CA GLU A 19 -20.76 -18.61 -9.65
C GLU A 19 -20.25 -17.31 -10.30
N LEU A 20 -19.60 -17.46 -11.45
CA LEU A 20 -19.02 -16.34 -12.21
C LEU A 20 -20.08 -15.29 -12.60
N GLU A 21 -21.30 -15.70 -12.91
CA GLU A 21 -22.38 -14.77 -13.27
C GLU A 21 -22.78 -13.91 -12.06
N LEU A 22 -23.01 -14.54 -10.91
CA LEU A 22 -23.35 -13.86 -9.67
C LEU A 22 -22.25 -12.90 -9.23
N LEU A 23 -20.99 -13.35 -9.28
CA LEU A 23 -19.84 -12.50 -8.98
C LEU A 23 -19.76 -11.28 -9.91
N ASN A 24 -20.05 -11.46 -11.20
CA ASN A 24 -20.11 -10.34 -12.15
C ASN A 24 -21.27 -9.38 -11.85
N ARG A 25 -22.43 -9.86 -11.40
CA ARG A 25 -23.54 -8.99 -10.97
C ARG A 25 -23.14 -8.12 -9.78
N TYR A 26 -22.44 -8.68 -8.80
CA TYR A 26 -21.89 -7.91 -7.67
C TYR A 26 -20.93 -6.80 -8.17
N PHE A 27 -20.03 -7.10 -9.11
CA PHE A 27 -19.14 -6.09 -9.67
C PHE A 27 -19.87 -5.00 -10.48
N THR A 28 -20.85 -5.38 -11.29
CA THR A 28 -21.62 -4.43 -12.10
C THR A 28 -22.53 -3.54 -11.26
N SER A 29 -23.05 -4.05 -10.13
CA SER A 29 -23.90 -3.26 -9.22
C SER A 29 -23.16 -2.20 -8.41
N HIS A 30 -21.82 -2.22 -8.41
CA HIS A 30 -20.96 -1.25 -7.75
C HIS A 30 -19.86 -0.76 -8.72
N SER A 31 -20.25 -0.43 -9.95
CA SER A 31 -19.33 -0.11 -11.05
C SER A 31 -18.39 1.05 -10.72
N GLU A 32 -18.85 2.02 -9.93
CA GLU A 32 -18.07 3.18 -9.50
C GLU A 32 -16.82 2.80 -8.69
N ILE A 33 -16.84 1.67 -7.98
CA ILE A 33 -15.67 1.15 -7.26
C ILE A 33 -14.82 0.27 -8.17
N PHE A 34 -15.48 -0.59 -8.94
CA PHE A 34 -14.80 -1.65 -9.68
C PHE A 34 -14.18 -1.20 -10.99
N GLU A 35 -14.57 -0.04 -11.54
CA GLU A 35 -13.91 0.56 -12.71
C GLU A 35 -12.44 0.88 -12.42
N GLU A 36 -12.14 1.56 -11.30
CA GLU A 36 -10.76 1.86 -10.88
C GLU A 36 -10.00 0.56 -10.57
N TYR A 37 -10.61 -0.32 -9.76
CA TYR A 37 -9.98 -1.58 -9.34
C TYR A 37 -9.59 -2.46 -10.54
N PHE A 38 -10.49 -2.70 -11.49
CA PHE A 38 -10.20 -3.60 -12.59
C PHE A 38 -9.30 -2.99 -13.67
N LYS A 39 -9.33 -1.66 -13.82
CA LYS A 39 -8.50 -0.96 -14.79
C LYS A 39 -7.02 -0.95 -14.40
N TYR A 40 -6.72 -0.84 -13.10
CA TYR A 40 -5.35 -0.61 -12.65
C TYR A 40 -4.79 -1.65 -11.66
N HIS A 41 -5.63 -2.33 -10.90
CA HIS A 41 -5.19 -3.16 -9.77
C HIS A 41 -5.45 -4.66 -9.94
N CYS A 42 -6.43 -5.02 -10.77
CA CYS A 42 -6.76 -6.42 -11.04
C CYS A 42 -7.32 -6.59 -12.45
N PRO A 43 -6.58 -7.11 -13.45
CA PRO A 43 -7.18 -7.38 -14.75
C PRO A 43 -8.41 -8.30 -14.64
N LYS A 44 -9.56 -7.85 -15.18
CA LYS A 44 -10.82 -8.60 -15.12
C LYS A 44 -10.87 -9.70 -16.19
N THR A 45 -10.14 -10.80 -15.97
CA THR A 45 -10.18 -11.97 -16.87
C THR A 45 -11.05 -13.09 -16.29
N LYS A 46 -11.68 -13.88 -17.17
CA LYS A 46 -12.50 -15.04 -16.77
C LYS A 46 -11.71 -16.00 -15.89
N GLU A 47 -10.46 -16.26 -16.25
CA GLU A 47 -9.55 -17.14 -15.51
C GLU A 47 -9.31 -16.62 -14.08
N ARG A 48 -8.96 -15.34 -13.94
CA ARG A 48 -8.72 -14.72 -12.61
C ARG A 48 -9.95 -14.77 -11.74
N LEU A 49 -11.12 -14.42 -12.27
CA LEU A 49 -12.36 -14.45 -11.51
C LEU A 49 -12.75 -15.88 -11.11
N SER A 50 -12.56 -16.85 -11.99
CA SER A 50 -12.80 -18.27 -11.68
C SER A 50 -11.84 -18.76 -10.58
N ASN A 51 -10.59 -18.27 -10.58
CA ASN A 51 -9.63 -18.57 -9.52
C ASN A 51 -9.95 -17.85 -8.21
N ALA A 52 -10.50 -16.63 -8.26
CA ALA A 52 -10.97 -15.90 -7.08
C ALA A 52 -12.10 -16.66 -6.38
N ILE A 53 -13.09 -17.16 -7.13
CA ILE A 53 -14.20 -17.97 -6.61
C ILE A 53 -13.70 -19.16 -5.79
N LYS A 54 -12.67 -19.86 -6.29
CA LYS A 54 -12.06 -21.01 -5.60
C LYS A 54 -11.33 -20.64 -4.31
N GLN A 55 -10.85 -19.40 -4.20
CA GLN A 55 -10.09 -18.93 -3.04
C GLN A 55 -10.97 -18.31 -1.96
N TYR A 56 -12.14 -17.74 -2.30
CA TYR A 56 -13.02 -17.13 -1.31
C TYR A 56 -13.39 -18.04 -0.12
N PRO A 57 -13.71 -19.35 -0.28
CA PRO A 57 -14.03 -20.21 0.87
C PRO A 57 -13.01 -20.13 2.00
N ALA A 58 -11.72 -20.08 1.67
CA ALA A 58 -10.63 -20.00 2.65
C ALA A 58 -10.48 -18.62 3.30
N LYS A 59 -11.23 -17.61 2.84
CA LYS A 59 -11.15 -16.21 3.24
C LYS A 59 -12.46 -15.62 3.76
N ILE A 60 -13.59 -16.35 3.68
CA ILE A 60 -14.88 -15.80 4.11
C ILE A 60 -14.87 -15.35 5.56
N GLU A 61 -14.27 -16.14 6.47
CA GLU A 61 -14.22 -15.75 7.88
C GLU A 61 -13.37 -14.49 8.10
N ASP A 62 -12.20 -14.43 7.46
CA ASP A 62 -11.37 -13.22 7.46
C ASP A 62 -12.17 -12.01 6.95
N ILE A 63 -12.89 -12.16 5.83
CA ILE A 63 -13.70 -11.10 5.21
C ILE A 63 -14.81 -10.63 6.16
N ARG A 64 -15.46 -11.52 6.92
CA ARG A 64 -16.47 -11.15 7.93
C ARG A 64 -15.87 -10.30 9.03
N ILE A 65 -14.75 -10.74 9.61
CA ILE A 65 -14.03 -10.00 10.66
C ILE A 65 -13.62 -8.61 10.15
N ILE A 66 -13.12 -8.53 8.90
CA ILE A 66 -12.70 -7.26 8.28
C ILE A 66 -13.90 -6.34 8.03
N ALA A 67 -15.04 -6.88 7.59
CA ALA A 67 -16.25 -6.10 7.33
C ALA A 67 -16.74 -5.34 8.57
N GLU A 68 -16.58 -5.95 9.75
CA GLU A 68 -16.97 -5.38 11.03
C GLU A 68 -15.90 -4.46 11.62
N SER A 69 -14.63 -4.89 11.58
CA SER A 69 -13.54 -4.22 12.30
C SER A 69 -12.91 -3.05 11.53
N LEU A 70 -12.75 -3.16 10.20
CA LEU A 70 -12.02 -2.17 9.41
C LEU A 70 -12.67 -0.77 9.43
N PRO A 71 -14.01 -0.60 9.38
CA PRO A 71 -14.62 0.72 9.52
C PRO A 71 -14.25 1.43 10.83
N ILE A 72 -14.21 0.69 11.94
CA ILE A 72 -13.84 1.21 13.27
C ILE A 72 -12.36 1.58 13.28
N ILE A 73 -11.50 0.69 12.76
CA ILE A 73 -10.06 0.93 12.65
C ILE A 73 -9.73 2.16 11.80
N ILE A 74 -10.43 2.37 10.69
CA ILE A 74 -10.24 3.56 9.85
C ILE A 74 -10.54 4.83 10.66
N GLN A 75 -11.59 4.82 11.50
CA GLN A 75 -11.90 5.95 12.37
C GLN A 75 -10.83 6.17 13.44
N GLU A 76 -10.36 5.09 14.09
CA GLU A 76 -9.25 5.13 15.06
C GLU A 76 -8.01 5.78 14.43
N VAL A 77 -7.55 5.25 13.29
CA VAL A 77 -6.34 5.72 12.59
C VAL A 77 -6.52 7.15 12.07
N THR A 78 -7.70 7.51 11.58
CA THR A 78 -8.02 8.89 11.17
C THR A 78 -7.86 9.86 12.34
N ASN A 79 -8.35 9.49 13.53
CA ASN A 79 -8.22 10.32 14.73
C ASN A 79 -6.76 10.45 15.15
N GLU A 80 -5.95 9.40 15.03
CA GLU A 80 -4.51 9.47 15.30
C GLU A 80 -3.78 10.44 14.35
N TYR A 81 -4.11 10.42 13.05
CA TYR A 81 -3.57 11.40 12.10
C TYR A 81 -4.00 12.83 12.43
N ARG A 82 -5.26 13.05 12.81
CA ARG A 82 -5.74 14.35 13.28
C ARG A 82 -4.98 14.81 14.51
N ASN A 83 -4.86 13.96 15.53
CA ASN A 83 -4.23 14.31 16.80
C ASN A 83 -2.73 14.60 16.63
N LYS A 84 -2.04 13.81 15.80
CA LYS A 84 -0.59 13.91 15.64
C LYS A 84 -0.15 14.97 14.64
N TYR A 85 -0.86 15.07 13.53
CA TYR A 85 -0.46 15.88 12.38
C TYR A 85 -1.42 17.02 12.05
N ASN A 86 -2.49 17.19 12.84
CA ASN A 86 -3.57 18.12 12.54
C ASN A 86 -4.13 17.92 11.11
N PHE A 87 -4.18 16.66 10.67
CA PHE A 87 -4.61 16.28 9.34
C PHE A 87 -6.06 15.78 9.36
N ASP A 88 -6.96 16.52 8.70
CA ASP A 88 -8.35 16.11 8.52
C ASP A 88 -8.52 15.22 7.29
N VAL A 89 -8.74 13.93 7.55
CA VAL A 89 -8.99 12.89 6.55
C VAL A 89 -10.42 13.04 6.00
N ASN A 90 -10.56 13.74 4.88
CA ASN A 90 -11.85 14.09 4.26
C ASN A 90 -12.24 13.26 3.02
N MET A 91 -11.45 12.26 2.66
CA MET A 91 -11.66 11.39 1.50
C MET A 91 -12.61 10.23 1.83
N LYS A 92 -13.00 9.48 0.79
CA LYS A 92 -13.79 8.26 0.97
C LYS A 92 -12.90 7.05 1.11
N PHE A 93 -13.43 6.09 1.85
CA PHE A 93 -12.84 4.78 2.03
C PHE A 93 -13.77 3.75 1.40
N HIS A 94 -13.29 2.98 0.44
CA HIS A 94 -14.03 1.92 -0.24
C HIS A 94 -13.57 0.57 0.28
N LEU A 95 -14.48 -0.15 0.95
CA LEU A 95 -14.22 -1.50 1.43
C LEU A 95 -14.94 -2.49 0.52
N LEU A 96 -14.18 -3.36 -0.13
CA LEU A 96 -14.69 -4.26 -1.17
C LEU A 96 -14.15 -5.68 -0.99
N VAL A 97 -14.84 -6.63 -1.60
CA VAL A 97 -14.28 -7.95 -1.94
C VAL A 97 -13.96 -7.97 -3.43
N GLY A 98 -12.70 -8.22 -3.77
CA GLY A 98 -12.15 -8.12 -5.13
C GLY A 98 -11.64 -9.44 -5.69
N GLY A 99 -10.93 -9.35 -6.82
CA GLY A 99 -10.43 -10.51 -7.57
C GLY A 99 -9.01 -10.95 -7.20
N PHE A 100 -8.59 -10.76 -5.96
CA PHE A 100 -7.24 -11.07 -5.47
C PHE A 100 -6.13 -10.32 -6.25
N GLY A 101 -6.37 -9.05 -6.60
CA GLY A 101 -5.39 -8.13 -7.19
C GLY A 101 -4.49 -7.48 -6.13
N SER A 102 -4.80 -6.23 -5.79
CA SER A 102 -4.18 -5.47 -4.69
C SER A 102 -4.90 -5.71 -3.36
N ASN A 103 -4.20 -5.48 -2.25
CA ASN A 103 -4.74 -5.49 -0.89
C ASN A 103 -5.33 -4.13 -0.47
N ALA A 104 -4.63 -3.04 -0.77
CA ALA A 104 -5.08 -1.68 -0.61
C ALA A 104 -4.42 -0.78 -1.66
N PHE A 105 -5.02 0.38 -1.92
CA PHE A 105 -4.45 1.41 -2.80
C PHE A 105 -5.16 2.74 -2.62
N VAL A 106 -4.47 3.81 -2.99
CA VAL A 106 -5.03 5.13 -3.23
C VAL A 106 -5.40 5.25 -4.71
N GLU A 107 -6.56 5.84 -5.02
CA GLU A 107 -6.94 6.23 -6.37
C GLU A 107 -5.84 7.03 -7.07
N ARG A 108 -5.78 6.98 -8.41
CA ARG A 108 -4.72 7.71 -9.14
C ARG A 108 -4.81 9.23 -9.04
N GLU A 109 -5.88 9.78 -8.50
CA GLU A 109 -5.92 11.20 -8.13
C GLU A 109 -4.88 11.51 -7.03
N ILE A 110 -4.25 12.67 -7.12
CA ILE A 110 -3.18 13.07 -6.20
C ILE A 110 -3.66 13.05 -4.74
N ILE A 111 -4.91 13.45 -4.50
CA ILE A 111 -5.59 13.37 -3.21
C ILE A 111 -6.91 12.64 -3.47
N GLY A 112 -6.80 11.33 -3.71
CA GLY A 112 -7.93 10.49 -4.08
C GLY A 112 -8.53 9.66 -2.94
N ASP A 113 -9.52 8.86 -3.30
CA ASP A 113 -10.16 7.92 -2.38
C ASP A 113 -9.25 6.71 -2.08
N ILE A 114 -9.47 6.08 -0.92
CA ILE A 114 -8.67 4.93 -0.44
C ILE A 114 -9.50 3.65 -0.55
N PHE A 115 -8.90 2.59 -1.07
CA PHE A 115 -9.55 1.32 -1.33
C PHE A 115 -8.89 0.19 -0.54
N PHE A 116 -9.72 -0.70 0.02
CA PHE A 116 -9.30 -1.90 0.74
C PHE A 116 -10.03 -3.13 0.21
N ALA A 117 -9.26 -4.12 -0.26
CA ALA A 117 -9.77 -5.38 -0.77
C ALA A 117 -9.65 -6.47 0.31
N ALA A 118 -10.76 -6.76 0.98
CA ALA A 118 -10.79 -7.59 2.18
C ALA A 118 -10.24 -9.00 1.97
N GLU A 119 -10.38 -9.59 0.78
CA GLU A 119 -9.90 -10.95 0.49
C GLU A 119 -8.37 -11.10 0.55
N LYS A 120 -7.65 -9.97 0.54
CA LYS A 120 -6.19 -9.91 0.59
C LYS A 120 -5.65 -9.41 1.92
N LEU A 121 -6.50 -8.98 2.85
CA LEU A 121 -6.09 -8.46 4.15
C LEU A 121 -5.98 -9.58 5.18
N SER A 122 -5.15 -9.36 6.19
CA SER A 122 -5.16 -10.16 7.41
C SER A 122 -6.31 -9.68 8.31
N PRO A 123 -7.04 -10.59 8.99
CA PRO A 123 -8.11 -10.19 9.92
C PRO A 123 -7.60 -9.66 11.27
N ASP A 124 -6.28 -9.71 11.51
CA ASP A 124 -5.69 -9.18 12.74
C ASP A 124 -5.82 -7.65 12.80
N LEU A 125 -6.29 -7.14 13.93
CA LEU A 125 -6.59 -5.72 14.11
C LEU A 125 -5.35 -4.84 13.99
N ASN A 126 -4.17 -5.30 14.41
CA ASN A 126 -2.94 -4.53 14.29
C ASN A 126 -2.48 -4.47 12.84
N HIS A 127 -2.60 -5.55 12.08
CA HIS A 127 -2.31 -5.54 10.65
C HIS A 127 -3.22 -4.55 9.90
N LEU A 128 -4.51 -4.55 10.22
CA LEU A 128 -5.49 -3.62 9.67
C LEU A 128 -5.19 -2.16 10.04
N ARG A 129 -4.78 -1.89 11.29
CA ARG A 129 -4.33 -0.55 11.72
C ARG A 129 -3.14 -0.07 10.92
N VAL A 130 -2.13 -0.92 10.73
CA VAL A 130 -0.91 -0.57 10.00
C VAL A 130 -1.21 -0.24 8.54
N ILE A 131 -1.95 -1.10 7.83
CA ILE A 131 -2.24 -0.84 6.42
C ILE A 131 -3.16 0.38 6.24
N ALA A 132 -4.13 0.60 7.13
CA ALA A 132 -4.93 1.81 7.11
C ALA A 132 -4.06 3.06 7.33
N ALA A 133 -3.12 2.99 8.27
CA ALA A 133 -2.20 4.09 8.53
C ALA A 133 -1.25 4.35 7.36
N HIS A 134 -0.84 3.32 6.63
CA HIS A 134 0.00 3.41 5.43
C HIS A 134 -0.72 4.16 4.31
N GLU A 135 -1.93 3.75 3.96
CA GLU A 135 -2.69 4.39 2.86
C GLU A 135 -3.05 5.86 3.17
N ILE A 136 -3.45 6.16 4.41
CA ILE A 136 -3.65 7.55 4.85
C ILE A 136 -2.32 8.33 4.81
N GLY A 137 -1.20 7.66 5.07
CA GLY A 137 0.14 8.23 4.99
C GLY A 137 0.51 8.71 3.58
N HIS A 138 0.11 7.98 2.55
CA HIS A 138 0.28 8.44 1.16
C HIS A 138 -0.48 9.74 0.88
N ILE A 139 -1.74 9.84 1.32
CA ILE A 139 -2.55 11.05 1.16
C ILE A 139 -1.96 12.22 1.94
N TYR A 140 -1.62 12.00 3.21
CA TYR A 140 -1.01 13.02 4.06
C TYR A 140 0.27 13.58 3.43
N HIS A 141 1.13 12.70 2.93
CA HIS A 141 2.36 13.09 2.25
C HIS A 141 2.08 13.93 0.99
N ASN A 142 1.11 13.54 0.17
CA ASN A 142 0.72 14.31 -1.00
C ASN A 142 0.19 15.70 -0.60
N VAL A 143 -0.62 15.81 0.47
CA VAL A 143 -1.08 17.09 1.01
C VAL A 143 0.09 17.96 1.48
N MET A 144 1.09 17.39 2.16
CA MET A 144 2.29 18.12 2.56
C MET A 144 3.05 18.68 1.36
N LEU A 145 3.28 17.85 0.34
CA LEU A 145 3.97 18.28 -0.89
C LEU A 145 3.19 19.39 -1.59
N GLN A 146 1.87 19.24 -1.73
CA GLN A 146 1.01 20.25 -2.33
C GLN A 146 1.06 21.58 -1.56
N ASN A 147 1.03 21.54 -0.24
CA ASN A 147 1.15 22.74 0.60
C ASN A 147 2.50 23.45 0.46
N THR A 148 3.53 22.74 0.00
CA THR A 148 4.84 23.34 -0.33
C THR A 148 4.96 23.79 -1.80
N GLY A 149 3.91 23.65 -2.60
CA GLY A 149 3.88 24.12 -3.99
C GLY A 149 4.32 23.09 -5.03
N MET A 150 4.20 21.79 -4.74
CA MET A 150 4.50 20.71 -5.69
C MET A 150 3.74 20.87 -7.01
N ASP A 151 4.47 20.90 -8.12
CA ASP A 151 3.90 20.85 -9.47
C ASP A 151 3.72 19.40 -9.91
N TRP A 152 2.51 18.87 -9.69
CA TRP A 152 2.16 17.49 -10.02
C TRP A 152 2.23 17.17 -11.51
N THR A 153 2.20 18.17 -12.40
CA THR A 153 2.34 17.94 -13.85
C THR A 153 3.76 17.53 -14.26
N ARG A 154 4.74 17.78 -13.38
CA ARG A 154 6.16 17.45 -13.56
C ARG A 154 6.62 16.30 -12.68
N ALA A 155 5.72 15.71 -11.90
CA ALA A 155 6.05 14.61 -11.01
C ALA A 155 6.43 13.36 -11.82
N GLU A 156 7.65 12.84 -11.57
CA GLU A 156 8.18 11.64 -12.21
C GLU A 156 7.62 10.36 -11.56
N TRP A 157 6.29 10.17 -11.64
CA TRP A 157 5.57 9.09 -10.94
C TRP A 157 6.06 7.66 -11.21
N ILE A 158 6.75 7.45 -12.33
CA ILE A 158 7.29 6.15 -12.76
C ILE A 158 8.78 5.97 -12.44
N ASP A 159 9.43 6.97 -11.83
CA ASP A 159 10.84 6.85 -11.44
C ASP A 159 10.97 6.03 -10.14
N ALA A 160 11.87 5.06 -10.13
CA ALA A 160 12.10 4.17 -9.00
C ALA A 160 12.44 4.90 -7.69
N SER A 161 13.11 6.06 -7.78
CA SER A 161 13.44 6.86 -6.60
C SER A 161 12.19 7.48 -5.97
N VAL A 162 11.18 7.81 -6.79
CA VAL A 162 9.88 8.28 -6.32
C VAL A 162 9.11 7.14 -5.67
N SER A 163 9.04 5.94 -6.29
CA SER A 163 8.41 4.76 -5.66
C SER A 163 9.05 4.42 -4.32
N LEU A 164 10.39 4.33 -4.28
CA LEU A 164 11.16 4.05 -3.06
C LEU A 164 10.87 5.07 -1.96
N TYR A 165 10.90 6.36 -2.31
CA TYR A 165 10.64 7.43 -1.35
C TYR A 165 9.18 7.42 -0.85
N ARG A 166 8.19 7.27 -1.73
CA ARG A 166 6.77 7.31 -1.35
C ARG A 166 6.36 6.13 -0.47
N GLU A 167 6.78 4.90 -0.80
CA GLU A 167 6.54 3.74 0.06
C GLU A 167 7.29 3.86 1.39
N GLY A 168 8.51 4.41 1.35
CA GLY A 168 9.30 4.70 2.56
C GLY A 168 8.62 5.70 3.49
N VAL A 169 8.05 6.78 2.94
CA VAL A 169 7.32 7.80 3.70
C VAL A 169 6.06 7.21 4.31
N ALA A 170 5.24 6.49 3.55
CA ALA A 170 4.02 5.89 4.06
C ALA A 170 4.29 4.85 5.15
N THR A 171 5.34 4.03 5.00
CA THR A 171 5.77 3.06 6.01
C THR A 171 6.33 3.76 7.26
N TYR A 172 7.11 4.85 7.09
CA TYR A 172 7.59 5.65 8.20
C TYR A 172 6.42 6.28 8.98
N LEU A 173 5.42 6.83 8.29
CA LEU A 173 4.23 7.42 8.90
C LEU A 173 3.37 6.35 9.61
N SER A 174 3.20 5.17 9.03
CA SER A 174 2.46 4.08 9.68
C SER A 174 3.10 3.67 11.01
N LYS A 175 4.44 3.59 11.07
CA LYS A 175 5.23 3.43 12.32
C LYS A 175 5.03 4.55 13.35
N LYS A 176 4.68 5.76 12.91
CA LYS A 176 4.43 6.90 13.79
C LYS A 176 3.03 6.92 14.36
N ILE A 177 2.07 6.39 13.63
CA ILE A 177 0.65 6.35 13.98
C ILE A 177 0.33 5.11 14.81
N VAL A 178 0.78 3.94 14.36
CA VAL A 178 0.62 2.68 15.07
C VAL A 178 1.95 2.33 15.72
N LYS A 179 1.96 2.15 17.04
CA LYS A 179 3.17 1.94 17.84
C LYS A 179 3.21 0.51 18.42
N ASP A 180 4.39 0.14 18.89
CA ASP A 180 4.60 -1.04 19.75
C ASP A 180 4.23 -2.40 19.10
N LEU A 181 4.39 -2.49 17.78
CA LEU A 181 4.25 -3.74 17.02
C LEU A 181 5.61 -4.33 16.63
N ASN A 182 5.61 -5.63 16.28
CA ASN A 182 6.76 -6.24 15.61
C ASN A 182 7.07 -5.44 14.33
N GLU A 183 8.35 -5.12 14.14
CA GLU A 183 8.82 -4.30 13.03
C GLU A 183 8.44 -4.88 11.66
N SER A 184 8.38 -6.20 11.51
CA SER A 184 8.06 -6.83 10.22
C SER A 184 6.64 -6.53 9.73
N VAL A 185 5.70 -6.28 10.65
CA VAL A 185 4.30 -5.98 10.36
C VAL A 185 4.14 -4.72 9.51
N TYR A 186 4.99 -3.71 9.71
CA TYR A 186 4.95 -2.45 8.93
C TYR A 186 5.28 -2.64 7.45
N TYR A 187 5.88 -3.77 7.08
CA TYR A 187 6.27 -4.09 5.71
C TYR A 187 5.40 -5.19 5.12
N SER A 188 5.08 -6.21 5.93
CA SER A 188 4.36 -7.39 5.47
C SER A 188 2.84 -7.23 5.53
N TYR A 189 2.34 -6.45 6.49
CA TYR A 189 0.94 -6.38 6.91
C TYR A 189 0.37 -7.73 7.36
N ASN A 190 1.24 -8.60 7.88
CA ASN A 190 0.92 -9.91 8.44
C ASN A 190 2.00 -10.38 9.45
N SER A 191 1.79 -11.52 10.10
CA SER A 191 2.73 -12.08 11.08
C SER A 191 3.94 -12.81 10.47
N ASP A 192 3.97 -13.01 9.16
CA ASP A 192 4.96 -13.85 8.48
C ASP A 192 6.17 -13.06 7.94
N GLY A 193 6.27 -11.77 8.28
CA GLY A 193 7.27 -10.87 7.71
C GLY A 193 8.68 -10.98 8.33
N ASP A 194 8.85 -11.68 9.45
CA ASP A 194 10.12 -11.74 10.18
C ASP A 194 11.30 -12.25 9.32
N PRO A 195 11.14 -13.29 8.47
CA PRO A 195 12.22 -13.72 7.57
C PRO A 195 12.66 -12.63 6.58
N TRP A 196 11.71 -11.81 6.08
CA TRP A 196 12.03 -10.70 5.17
C TRP A 196 12.86 -9.63 5.90
N LEU A 197 12.42 -9.27 7.11
CA LEU A 197 13.11 -8.27 7.93
C LEU A 197 14.53 -8.73 8.29
N GLN A 198 14.67 -9.99 8.71
CA GLN A 198 15.97 -10.57 9.04
C GLN A 198 16.88 -10.57 7.81
N TYR A 199 16.38 -11.04 6.67
CA TYR A 199 17.16 -11.05 5.42
C TYR A 199 17.61 -9.65 5.02
N TYR A 200 16.72 -8.66 5.10
CA TYR A 200 17.05 -7.27 4.81
C TYR A 200 18.18 -6.76 5.71
N LYS A 201 18.06 -6.95 7.03
CA LYS A 201 19.08 -6.52 8.00
C LYS A 201 20.45 -7.15 7.75
N GLU A 202 20.48 -8.42 7.37
CA GLU A 202 21.74 -9.14 7.10
C GLU A 202 22.36 -8.78 5.73
N ASN A 203 21.56 -8.28 4.79
CA ASN A 203 21.96 -8.10 3.39
C ASN A 203 21.75 -6.68 2.86
N GLU A 204 21.54 -5.68 3.72
CA GLU A 204 21.17 -4.32 3.33
C GLU A 204 22.08 -3.75 2.23
N GLU A 205 23.40 -3.86 2.41
CA GLU A 205 24.39 -3.38 1.44
C GLU A 205 24.32 -4.07 0.08
N LYS A 206 24.04 -5.38 0.07
CA LYS A 206 23.85 -6.15 -1.16
C LYS A 206 22.56 -5.71 -1.86
N ILE A 207 21.51 -5.47 -1.09
CA ILE A 207 20.20 -5.03 -1.58
C ILE A 207 20.30 -3.63 -2.19
N LYS A 208 20.94 -2.67 -1.50
CA LYS A 208 21.21 -1.31 -2.01
C LYS A 208 21.96 -1.34 -3.34
N LYS A 209 23.06 -2.09 -3.41
CA LYS A 209 23.86 -2.24 -4.64
C LYS A 209 23.05 -2.84 -5.79
N ARG A 210 22.19 -3.83 -5.52
CA ARG A 210 21.35 -4.43 -6.56
C ARG A 210 20.28 -3.45 -7.05
N PHE A 211 19.62 -2.73 -6.16
CA PHE A 211 18.63 -1.70 -6.53
C PHE A 211 19.28 -0.63 -7.41
N LEU A 212 20.44 -0.11 -6.99
CA LEU A 212 21.20 0.89 -7.75
C LEU A 212 21.61 0.37 -9.13
N LYS A 213 22.07 -0.89 -9.21
CA LYS A 213 22.40 -1.54 -10.49
C LYS A 213 21.17 -1.62 -11.40
N ASP A 214 20.03 -2.07 -10.88
CA ASP A 214 18.79 -2.15 -11.65
C ASP A 214 18.35 -0.79 -12.17
N TYR A 215 18.52 0.26 -11.36
CA TYR A 215 18.25 1.62 -11.76
C TYR A 215 19.16 2.09 -12.92
N VAL A 216 20.47 1.91 -12.80
CA VAL A 216 21.47 2.33 -13.80
C VAL A 216 21.30 1.57 -15.12
N GLU A 217 20.93 0.30 -15.07
CA GLU A 217 20.65 -0.53 -16.26
C GLU A 217 19.32 -0.19 -16.96
N GLY A 218 18.55 0.76 -16.41
CA GLY A 218 17.25 1.18 -16.93
C GLY A 218 16.09 0.54 -16.18
N TRP A 219 15.14 1.35 -15.73
CA TRP A 219 13.99 0.90 -14.96
C TRP A 219 12.86 0.37 -15.86
N THR A 220 12.33 -0.81 -15.54
CA THR A 220 11.23 -1.46 -16.28
C THR A 220 10.13 -1.89 -15.34
N ASP A 221 8.95 -2.22 -15.87
CA ASP A 221 7.81 -2.74 -15.08
C ASP A 221 8.16 -4.04 -14.34
N GLU A 222 9.03 -4.88 -14.90
CA GLU A 222 9.52 -6.10 -14.24
C GLU A 222 10.38 -5.76 -13.03
N LYS A 223 11.21 -4.71 -13.11
CA LYS A 223 12.01 -4.22 -11.98
C LYS A 223 11.09 -3.58 -10.93
N GLU A 224 10.14 -2.75 -11.33
CA GLU A 224 9.13 -2.20 -10.40
C GLU A 224 8.39 -3.32 -9.67
N LYS A 225 7.99 -4.37 -10.39
CA LYS A 225 7.36 -5.56 -9.83
C LYS A 225 8.30 -6.28 -8.85
N GLU A 226 9.55 -6.51 -9.23
CA GLU A 226 10.56 -7.18 -8.41
C GLU A 226 10.69 -6.52 -7.03
N TRP A 227 10.75 -5.19 -7.01
CA TRP A 227 11.07 -4.41 -5.81
C TRP A 227 9.87 -4.07 -4.93
N PHE A 228 8.69 -3.85 -5.52
CA PHE A 228 7.55 -3.26 -4.80
C PHE A 228 6.28 -4.12 -4.79
N ARG A 229 6.16 -5.16 -5.62
CA ARG A 229 4.91 -5.96 -5.70
C ARG A 229 5.04 -7.30 -4.98
N LEU A 230 3.92 -7.78 -4.43
CA LEU A 230 3.83 -9.12 -3.82
C LEU A 230 4.23 -10.27 -4.75
N SER A 231 4.06 -10.08 -6.06
CA SER A 231 4.40 -11.05 -7.09
C SER A 231 5.85 -10.96 -7.60
N GLY A 232 6.67 -10.08 -7.02
CA GLY A 232 8.11 -9.97 -7.26
C GLY A 232 8.96 -10.81 -6.29
N GLY A 233 10.22 -10.42 -6.10
CA GLY A 233 11.15 -11.04 -5.15
C GLY A 233 11.97 -12.21 -5.73
N SER A 234 12.11 -12.29 -7.04
CA SER A 234 12.85 -13.35 -7.74
C SER A 234 14.36 -13.33 -7.47
N TYR A 235 14.98 -12.16 -7.26
CA TYR A 235 16.43 -12.07 -7.05
C TYR A 235 16.88 -12.58 -5.69
N PHE A 236 16.07 -12.36 -4.67
CA PHE A 236 16.46 -12.61 -3.29
C PHE A 236 15.59 -13.67 -2.61
N GLY A 237 14.51 -14.12 -3.26
CA GLY A 237 13.50 -14.99 -2.65
C GLY A 237 12.52 -14.23 -1.74
N TYR A 238 12.64 -12.90 -1.66
CA TYR A 238 11.85 -12.02 -0.80
C TYR A 238 11.30 -10.84 -1.60
N ASN A 239 9.97 -10.69 -1.60
CA ASN A 239 9.28 -9.57 -2.26
C ASN A 239 9.35 -8.28 -1.42
N ARG A 240 8.95 -7.15 -2.03
CA ARG A 240 8.78 -5.83 -1.35
C ARG A 240 10.02 -5.30 -0.63
N LEU A 241 11.23 -5.72 -1.01
CA LEU A 241 12.48 -5.18 -0.44
C LEU A 241 12.64 -3.66 -0.66
N GLY A 242 11.96 -3.10 -1.66
CA GLY A 242 11.90 -1.65 -1.88
C GLY A 242 11.29 -0.87 -0.71
N TYR A 243 10.35 -1.47 0.05
CA TYR A 243 9.74 -0.83 1.23
C TYR A 243 10.76 -0.65 2.36
N PHE A 244 11.61 -1.66 2.57
CA PHE A 244 12.68 -1.61 3.57
C PHE A 244 13.70 -0.55 3.21
N LEU A 245 14.19 -0.54 1.96
CA LEU A 245 15.10 0.48 1.46
C LEU A 245 14.51 1.89 1.57
N GLY A 246 13.26 2.07 1.16
CA GLY A 246 12.54 3.34 1.25
C GLY A 246 12.45 3.84 2.69
N THR A 247 12.06 2.97 3.60
CA THR A 247 11.92 3.34 5.02
C THR A 247 13.27 3.67 5.65
N ALA A 248 14.33 2.94 5.30
CA ALA A 248 15.69 3.22 5.77
C ALA A 248 16.19 4.56 5.23
N PHE A 249 15.97 4.85 3.94
CA PHE A 249 16.29 6.15 3.34
C PHE A 249 15.57 7.30 4.05
N VAL A 250 14.24 7.21 4.20
CA VAL A 250 13.44 8.25 4.85
C VAL A 250 13.87 8.43 6.31
N THR A 251 14.11 7.33 7.05
CA THR A 251 14.58 7.40 8.44
C THR A 251 15.94 8.10 8.54
N TYR A 252 16.88 7.79 7.66
CA TYR A 252 18.17 8.48 7.58
C TYR A 252 17.99 9.99 7.31
N PHE A 253 17.08 10.37 6.40
CA PHE A 253 16.78 11.77 6.11
C PHE A 253 16.11 12.50 7.27
N VAL A 254 15.16 11.85 7.95
CA VAL A 254 14.51 12.41 9.15
C VAL A 254 15.55 12.66 10.24
N GLN A 255 16.47 11.73 10.47
CA GLN A 255 17.54 11.90 11.46
C GLN A 255 18.49 13.04 11.11
N ALA A 256 18.77 13.25 9.82
CA ALA A 256 19.70 14.28 9.36
C ALA A 256 19.08 15.69 9.27
N PHE A 257 17.80 15.79 8.88
CA PHE A 257 17.18 17.07 8.48
C PHE A 257 15.86 17.38 9.18
N GLY A 258 15.33 16.43 9.97
CA GLY A 258 14.03 16.55 10.61
C GLY A 258 12.88 16.05 9.73
N GLU A 259 11.75 15.75 10.38
CA GLU A 259 10.60 15.10 9.74
C GLU A 259 9.98 15.95 8.63
N ASN A 260 9.71 17.24 8.87
CA ASN A 260 9.10 18.11 7.87
C ASN A 260 9.96 18.24 6.60
N GLU A 261 11.28 18.33 6.74
CA GLU A 261 12.17 18.42 5.59
C GLU A 261 12.25 17.08 4.85
N ALA A 262 12.30 15.97 5.59
CA ALA A 262 12.29 14.63 5.01
C ALA A 262 11.00 14.33 4.23
N LEU A 263 9.83 14.79 4.72
CA LEU A 263 8.52 14.58 4.07
C LEU A 263 8.25 15.54 2.90
N THR A 264 8.94 16.68 2.84
CA THR A 264 8.77 17.66 1.75
C THR A 264 9.96 17.68 0.78
N PHE A 265 10.88 16.73 0.93
CA PHE A 265 12.15 16.71 0.21
C PHE A 265 11.97 16.66 -1.30
N TRP A 266 11.01 15.87 -1.78
CA TRP A 266 10.76 15.67 -3.20
C TRP A 266 10.45 16.97 -3.96
N ASN A 267 9.72 17.90 -3.33
CA ASN A 267 9.39 19.18 -3.96
C ASN A 267 10.58 20.16 -3.93
N LYS A 268 11.38 20.14 -2.87
CA LYS A 268 12.42 21.15 -2.63
C LYS A 268 13.77 20.83 -3.26
N HIS A 269 14.03 19.55 -3.51
CA HIS A 269 15.37 19.05 -3.84
C HIS A 269 15.34 18.02 -4.97
N ASN A 270 16.53 17.71 -5.49
CA ASN A 270 16.70 16.61 -6.41
C ASN A 270 16.62 15.26 -5.66
N LEU A 271 15.41 14.72 -5.56
CA LEU A 271 15.11 13.43 -4.91
C LEU A 271 15.97 12.30 -5.51
N LYS A 272 15.97 12.20 -6.83
CA LYS A 272 16.69 11.16 -7.58
C LYS A 272 18.17 11.12 -7.23
N SER A 273 18.88 12.25 -7.36
CA SER A 273 20.30 12.31 -7.03
C SER A 273 20.57 11.98 -5.56
N SER A 274 19.67 12.34 -4.66
CA SER A 274 19.81 12.09 -3.22
C SER A 274 19.59 10.62 -2.86
N VAL A 275 18.58 9.98 -3.44
CA VAL A 275 18.34 8.53 -3.31
C VAL A 275 19.54 7.75 -3.86
N MET A 276 20.00 8.08 -5.07
CA MET A 276 21.14 7.38 -5.69
C MET A 276 22.44 7.60 -4.90
N GLY A 277 22.65 8.81 -4.39
CA GLY A 277 23.77 9.12 -3.51
C GLY A 277 23.74 8.32 -2.20
N TRP A 278 22.57 8.14 -1.59
CA TRP A 278 22.41 7.30 -0.40
C TRP A 278 22.60 5.81 -0.68
N LEU A 279 22.06 5.30 -1.80
CA LEU A 279 22.25 3.91 -2.22
C LEU A 279 23.72 3.55 -2.50
N SER A 280 24.55 4.55 -2.81
CA SER A 280 25.98 4.39 -3.12
C SER A 280 26.89 4.45 -1.90
N LYS A 281 26.38 4.88 -0.73
CA LYS A 281 27.12 4.86 0.55
C LYS A 281 27.13 3.46 1.12
#